data_AF-A0A2U1KXS0-F1
#
_entry.id   AF-A0A2U1KXS0-F1
#
_cell.length_a   1.000
_cell.length_b   1.000
_cell.length_c   1.000
_cell.angle_alpha   90.00
_cell.angle_beta   90.00
_cell.angle_gamma   90.00
#
_symmetry.space_group_name_H-M   'P 1'
#
loop_
_entity.id
_entity.type
_entity.pdbx_description
1 polymer ?
#
loop_
_entity_poly.entity_id
_entity_poly.type
_entity_poly.pdbx_seq_one_letter_code
_entity_poly.pdbx_strand_id
1 'polypeptide(L)'
;MFTHHQKILVVDSEMPSGGSQNRRVVSFVGGIDLCDGRYDTPFHSLFRTLDTAHHNDFHQPNYTGASIAKGGPREPWHDIHCQLEGPVAWDVLFNFEQRWKKQGGKDILVNFRELDDIMIPPSPVMFPDDPETWNAQVFRSIDGGAAFGFPDTPEEAAKSGLVSGKDNIMDRSIQDAYIHAIRRAKNFIYIENQYFLGSSYAWDFDDVKGEDVGALHLIPKELSLKIVSKIEAGDPESASIQAILDWQRRTMEMMYKDIVQALKAQGCVEDPRDYLTFFCLGNREVMKSGEYEPSETPEPDSDYMKDQEARRFMIYVHAKMMIVDDEYIIVGYANINQRSMDGARDSEIAMGAYQPYHLSTCEPARGQVHGFRTALWYEHLGMLDDTFQRPESTECVKKVNQIADRYWDLYASENLEQDLPGHLLRYPIRVASEGNVTELPGTEFFPDTKARVSWCQISLFSSNAYNLRGSCLVSKLLLLTWVKLGARRAFWALKGIIRLQALVRGHLVRRQVVATLRCMHAIVKFQEIVRGRNVRLSGNGSVLQENTAGRKKDKKSADLLGTSLRVWKLSTNVFTTKMPCFVSRGPRYYSILSYLAYN
;
A
#
# COMPACT_ATOMS: atom_id res chain seq x y z
N MET A 1 0.53 -22.77 12.26
CA MET A 1 1.37 -21.59 12.56
C MET A 1 0.74 -20.34 11.98
N PHE A 2 0.43 -20.36 10.69
CA PHE A 2 -0.40 -19.35 10.03
C PHE A 2 -1.90 -19.62 10.24
N THR A 3 -2.74 -18.62 9.92
CA THR A 3 -4.21 -18.65 10.09
C THR A 3 -4.96 -18.17 8.85
N HIS A 4 -6.26 -18.46 8.77
CA HIS A 4 -7.17 -17.76 7.85
C HIS A 4 -7.72 -16.52 8.55
N HIS A 5 -7.23 -15.34 8.16
CA HIS A 5 -7.44 -14.09 8.90
C HIS A 5 -8.45 -13.13 8.24
N GLN A 6 -8.86 -13.41 6.99
CA GLN A 6 -10.05 -12.84 6.35
C GLN A 6 -11.30 -13.03 7.23
N LYS A 7 -12.01 -11.95 7.57
CA LYS A 7 -13.43 -12.02 7.97
C LYS A 7 -14.27 -11.45 6.83
N ILE A 8 -15.36 -12.13 6.51
CA ILE A 8 -16.18 -11.80 5.34
C ILE A 8 -17.62 -12.12 5.69
N LEU A 9 -18.51 -11.16 5.45
CA LEU A 9 -19.93 -11.42 5.30
C LEU A 9 -20.31 -11.10 3.86
N VAL A 10 -20.97 -12.04 3.17
CA VAL A 10 -21.59 -11.83 1.86
C VAL A 10 -23.05 -12.22 1.98
N VAL A 11 -23.93 -11.36 1.49
CA VAL A 11 -25.38 -11.59 1.48
C VAL A 11 -26.00 -11.16 0.16
N ASP A 12 -27.10 -11.80 -0.21
CA ASP A 12 -28.06 -11.21 -1.14
C ASP A 12 -28.87 -10.12 -0.42
N SER A 13 -29.14 -9.02 -1.12
CA SER A 13 -29.86 -7.86 -0.59
C SER A 13 -30.78 -7.27 -1.66
N GLU A 14 -31.75 -6.45 -1.25
CA GLU A 14 -32.73 -5.82 -2.13
C GLU A 14 -32.10 -4.70 -2.97
N MET A 15 -32.68 -4.45 -4.16
CA MET A 15 -32.26 -3.34 -5.01
C MET A 15 -32.52 -1.97 -4.33
N PRO A 16 -31.59 -0.99 -4.43
CA PRO A 16 -31.78 0.33 -3.78
C PRO A 16 -33.03 1.07 -4.27
N SER A 17 -33.42 0.84 -5.53
CA SER A 17 -34.70 1.25 -6.09
C SER A 17 -35.81 0.27 -5.69
N GLY A 18 -36.46 0.53 -4.56
CA GLY A 18 -37.59 -0.28 -4.10
C GLY A 18 -38.71 -0.39 -5.15
N GLY A 19 -39.20 -1.60 -5.39
CA GLY A 19 -40.22 -1.90 -6.40
C GLY A 19 -39.84 -3.02 -7.38
N SER A 20 -38.59 -3.44 -7.41
CA SER A 20 -38.15 -4.69 -8.05
C SER A 20 -38.11 -5.83 -7.03
N GLN A 21 -38.42 -7.06 -7.46
CA GLN A 21 -38.17 -8.27 -6.67
C GLN A 21 -36.74 -8.79 -6.82
N ASN A 22 -35.96 -8.21 -7.74
CA ASN A 22 -34.59 -8.60 -7.98
C ASN A 22 -33.69 -8.24 -6.78
N ARG A 23 -32.61 -8.99 -6.63
CA ARG A 23 -31.67 -8.95 -5.53
C ARG A 23 -30.24 -8.83 -6.06
N ARG A 24 -29.32 -8.37 -5.22
CA ARG A 24 -27.92 -8.07 -5.56
C ARG A 24 -26.99 -8.58 -4.47
N VAL A 25 -25.72 -8.78 -4.80
CA VAL A 25 -24.70 -9.10 -3.78
C VAL A 25 -24.30 -7.83 -3.03
N VAL A 26 -24.22 -7.92 -1.70
CA VAL A 26 -23.58 -6.95 -0.80
C VAL A 26 -22.54 -7.71 0.02
N SER A 27 -21.38 -7.09 0.25
CA SER A 27 -20.26 -7.72 0.97
C SER A 27 -19.67 -6.79 2.02
N PHE A 28 -19.03 -7.36 3.04
CA PHE A 28 -18.41 -6.61 4.14
C PHE A 28 -16.97 -7.08 4.37
N VAL A 29 -16.05 -6.12 4.47
CA VAL A 29 -14.63 -6.33 4.83
C VAL A 29 -14.13 -5.20 5.72
N GLY A 30 -13.19 -5.48 6.62
CA GLY A 30 -12.77 -4.57 7.69
C GLY A 30 -11.64 -5.14 8.54
N GLY A 31 -11.63 -4.84 9.84
CA GLY A 31 -10.91 -5.62 10.86
C GLY A 31 -11.82 -6.49 11.74
N ILE A 32 -13.08 -6.06 11.95
CA ILE A 32 -14.02 -6.61 12.94
C ILE A 32 -14.40 -8.09 12.68
N ASP A 33 -14.25 -8.95 13.69
CA ASP A 33 -14.85 -10.29 13.79
C ASP A 33 -16.28 -10.23 14.34
N LEU A 34 -17.12 -11.21 13.97
CA LEU A 34 -18.40 -11.46 14.66
C LEU A 34 -18.20 -12.36 15.89
N CYS A 35 -17.48 -11.86 16.90
CA CYS A 35 -17.27 -12.54 18.18
C CYS A 35 -17.06 -11.56 19.36
N ASP A 36 -16.67 -12.07 20.52
CA ASP A 36 -16.63 -11.36 21.81
C ASP A 36 -15.70 -10.15 21.84
N GLY A 37 -16.10 -9.11 22.57
CA GLY A 37 -15.36 -7.88 22.83
C GLY A 37 -15.35 -6.85 21.71
N ARG A 38 -15.78 -7.23 20.49
CA ARG A 38 -15.73 -6.40 19.27
C ARG A 38 -16.80 -5.34 19.20
N TYR A 39 -17.88 -5.47 19.98
CA TYR A 39 -18.85 -4.40 20.10
C TYR A 39 -18.21 -3.25 20.88
N ASP A 40 -18.32 -2.03 20.35
CA ASP A 40 -17.95 -0.80 21.04
C ASP A 40 -18.54 0.43 20.31
N THR A 41 -18.25 1.62 20.81
CA THR A 41 -18.60 2.90 20.20
C THR A 41 -17.43 3.89 20.37
N PRO A 42 -17.39 5.01 19.63
CA PRO A 42 -16.37 6.07 19.81
C PRO A 42 -16.20 6.66 21.22
N PHE A 43 -17.05 6.30 22.18
CA PHE A 43 -16.88 6.66 23.59
C PHE A 43 -15.90 5.75 24.35
N HIS A 44 -15.64 4.53 23.84
CA HIS A 44 -14.65 3.58 24.35
C HIS A 44 -14.58 3.47 25.89
N SER A 45 -15.73 3.33 26.55
CA SER A 45 -15.81 3.37 28.01
C SER A 45 -15.11 2.16 28.65
N LEU A 46 -14.37 2.44 29.72
CA LEU A 46 -13.64 1.45 30.49
C LEU A 46 -14.53 0.78 31.55
N PHE A 47 -15.44 1.57 32.14
CA PHE A 47 -16.26 1.16 33.29
C PHE A 47 -17.76 1.42 33.10
N ARG A 48 -18.15 2.45 32.33
CA ARG A 48 -19.53 2.99 32.29
C ARG A 48 -20.52 2.22 31.41
N THR A 49 -20.09 1.07 30.91
CA THR A 49 -20.88 0.16 30.08
C THR A 49 -20.94 -1.27 30.63
N LEU A 50 -20.35 -1.49 31.82
CA LEU A 50 -20.20 -2.81 32.45
C LEU A 50 -21.50 -3.35 33.03
N ASP A 51 -22.49 -2.50 33.26
CA ASP A 51 -23.88 -2.83 33.66
C ASP A 51 -24.84 -2.95 32.46
N THR A 52 -24.40 -2.52 31.27
CA THR A 52 -25.22 -2.38 30.07
C THR A 52 -24.66 -3.20 28.90
N ALA A 53 -24.09 -2.56 27.88
CA ALA A 53 -23.72 -3.23 26.62
C ALA A 53 -22.65 -4.31 26.81
N HIS A 54 -21.70 -4.09 27.72
CA HIS A 54 -20.54 -4.97 27.93
C HIS A 54 -20.70 -5.91 29.15
N HIS A 55 -21.86 -5.95 29.82
CA HIS A 55 -22.08 -6.83 30.97
C HIS A 55 -21.92 -8.32 30.63
N ASN A 56 -22.42 -8.71 29.45
CA ASN A 56 -22.30 -10.06 28.91
C ASN A 56 -21.24 -10.17 27.78
N ASP A 57 -20.48 -9.09 27.54
CA ASP A 57 -19.43 -9.00 26.51
C ASP A 57 -18.16 -8.33 27.10
N PHE A 58 -17.78 -8.76 28.32
CA PHE A 58 -16.61 -8.25 29.02
C PHE A 58 -15.34 -8.88 28.45
N HIS A 59 -14.59 -8.10 27.68
CA HIS A 59 -13.32 -8.51 27.09
C HIS A 59 -12.16 -7.75 27.75
N GLN A 60 -11.24 -8.49 28.37
CA GLN A 60 -10.01 -7.96 28.96
C GLN A 60 -8.93 -9.07 28.98
N PRO A 61 -8.20 -9.29 27.87
CA PRO A 61 -7.26 -10.40 27.72
C PRO A 61 -5.89 -10.15 28.37
N ASN A 62 -5.62 -8.91 28.83
CA ASN A 62 -4.28 -8.51 29.29
C ASN A 62 -3.96 -8.97 30.71
N TYR A 63 -4.96 -9.30 31.53
CA TYR A 63 -4.77 -9.77 32.91
C TYR A 63 -5.20 -11.23 33.09
N THR A 64 -4.48 -11.96 33.93
CA THR A 64 -4.89 -13.31 34.32
C THR A 64 -6.07 -13.25 35.28
N GLY A 65 -7.20 -13.84 34.91
CA GLY A 65 -8.39 -13.90 35.77
C GLY A 65 -9.25 -12.63 35.76
N ALA A 66 -9.14 -11.78 34.72
CA ALA A 66 -10.09 -10.69 34.51
C ALA A 66 -11.52 -11.24 34.32
N SER A 67 -12.51 -10.57 34.93
CA SER A 67 -13.92 -10.94 34.82
C SER A 67 -14.81 -9.73 35.12
N ILE A 68 -16.04 -9.74 34.60
CA ILE A 68 -17.03 -8.70 34.94
C ILE A 68 -17.25 -8.60 36.46
N ALA A 69 -17.26 -9.74 37.17
CA ALA A 69 -17.42 -9.79 38.62
C ALA A 69 -16.29 -9.08 39.39
N LYS A 70 -15.09 -8.95 38.81
CA LYS A 70 -13.94 -8.20 39.35
C LYS A 70 -13.82 -6.76 38.83
N GLY A 71 -14.75 -6.33 37.98
CA GLY A 71 -14.85 -4.96 37.48
C GLY A 71 -13.89 -4.61 36.32
N GLY A 72 -13.94 -3.35 35.91
CA GLY A 72 -13.13 -2.82 34.82
C GLY A 72 -11.66 -2.57 35.20
N PRO A 73 -10.85 -2.03 34.28
CA PRO A 73 -11.26 -1.60 32.93
C PRO A 73 -11.50 -2.79 32.00
N ARG A 74 -12.56 -2.74 31.16
CA ARG A 74 -12.56 -3.55 29.92
C ARG A 74 -11.44 -3.06 29.00
N GLU A 75 -11.10 -3.84 27.98
CA GLU A 75 -10.32 -3.35 26.85
C GLU A 75 -11.28 -2.83 25.75
N PRO A 76 -11.35 -1.51 25.48
CA PRO A 76 -12.19 -0.98 24.41
C PRO A 76 -11.63 -1.35 23.04
N TRP A 77 -12.48 -1.43 22.02
CA TRP A 77 -12.14 -1.95 20.70
C TRP A 77 -12.33 -0.89 19.60
N HIS A 78 -11.23 -0.28 19.15
CA HIS A 78 -11.21 0.66 18.02
C HIS A 78 -10.85 -0.08 16.71
N ASP A 79 -11.77 -0.09 15.76
CA ASP A 79 -11.65 -0.89 14.54
C ASP A 79 -12.47 -0.29 13.37
N ILE A 80 -12.13 -0.68 12.15
CA ILE A 80 -12.65 -0.10 10.91
C ILE A 80 -13.27 -1.21 10.06
N HIS A 81 -14.47 -0.98 9.52
CA HIS A 81 -15.15 -1.89 8.60
C HIS A 81 -15.82 -1.11 7.47
N CYS A 82 -16.03 -1.74 6.32
CA CYS A 82 -16.76 -1.15 5.19
C CYS A 82 -17.77 -2.13 4.57
N GLN A 83 -18.86 -1.56 4.07
CA GLN A 83 -19.81 -2.22 3.18
C GLN A 83 -19.36 -2.01 1.72
N LEU A 84 -19.51 -3.04 0.90
CA LEU A 84 -19.14 -3.06 -0.51
C LEU A 84 -20.38 -3.40 -1.35
N GLU A 85 -20.61 -2.58 -2.37
CA GLU A 85 -21.81 -2.63 -3.21
C GLU A 85 -21.45 -2.47 -4.69
N GLY A 86 -22.28 -3.02 -5.57
CA GLY A 86 -22.01 -3.07 -7.00
C GLY A 86 -21.02 -4.18 -7.38
N PRO A 87 -20.23 -4.06 -8.46
CA PRO A 87 -19.42 -5.16 -8.97
C PRO A 87 -18.38 -5.68 -7.97
N VAL A 88 -17.77 -4.79 -7.18
CA VAL A 88 -16.74 -5.13 -6.18
C VAL A 88 -17.23 -6.08 -5.07
N ALA A 89 -18.55 -6.15 -4.83
CA ALA A 89 -19.13 -7.12 -3.90
C ALA A 89 -19.03 -8.56 -4.45
N TRP A 90 -19.11 -8.73 -5.77
CA TRP A 90 -18.93 -10.03 -6.42
C TRP A 90 -17.47 -10.52 -6.38
N ASP A 91 -16.48 -9.63 -6.32
CA ASP A 91 -15.06 -10.02 -6.17
C ASP A 91 -14.82 -10.66 -4.78
N VAL A 92 -15.49 -10.17 -3.74
CA VAL A 92 -15.43 -10.74 -2.37
C VAL A 92 -16.15 -12.09 -2.31
N LEU A 93 -17.31 -12.22 -2.96
CA LEU A 93 -18.01 -13.49 -3.15
C LEU A 93 -17.14 -14.50 -3.92
N PHE A 94 -16.50 -14.09 -5.01
CA PHE A 94 -15.62 -14.95 -5.79
C PHE A 94 -14.41 -15.43 -4.96
N ASN A 95 -13.83 -14.58 -4.11
CA ASN A 95 -12.83 -15.01 -3.13
C ASN A 95 -13.38 -16.09 -2.17
N PHE A 96 -14.61 -15.95 -1.66
CA PHE A 96 -15.24 -16.99 -0.84
C PHE A 96 -15.43 -18.30 -1.63
N GLU A 97 -15.93 -18.24 -2.87
CA GLU A 97 -16.07 -19.41 -3.72
C GLU A 97 -14.73 -20.11 -4.01
N GLN A 98 -13.67 -19.35 -4.35
CA GLN A 98 -12.34 -19.91 -4.60
C GLN A 98 -11.82 -20.68 -3.38
N ARG A 99 -12.08 -20.17 -2.17
CA ARG A 99 -11.69 -20.84 -0.92
C ARG A 99 -12.57 -22.05 -0.61
N TRP A 100 -13.89 -21.94 -0.79
CA TRP A 100 -14.80 -23.08 -0.57
C TRP A 100 -14.54 -24.23 -1.56
N LYS A 101 -14.25 -23.93 -2.83
CA LYS A 101 -13.86 -24.92 -3.85
C LYS A 101 -12.51 -25.60 -3.56
N LYS A 102 -11.68 -25.03 -2.67
CA LYS A 102 -10.36 -25.57 -2.28
C LYS A 102 -10.36 -26.29 -0.92
N GLN A 103 -11.07 -25.75 0.07
CA GLN A 103 -10.99 -26.15 1.48
C GLN A 103 -12.37 -26.31 2.15
N GLY A 104 -13.46 -26.08 1.41
CA GLY A 104 -14.84 -26.24 1.89
C GLY A 104 -15.27 -27.70 1.98
N GLY A 105 -16.54 -27.90 2.35
CA GLY A 105 -17.11 -29.24 2.58
C GLY A 105 -17.72 -29.86 1.33
N LYS A 106 -19.04 -29.74 1.19
CA LYS A 106 -19.80 -30.24 0.05
C LYS A 106 -19.83 -29.20 -1.07
N ASP A 107 -20.10 -29.63 -2.29
CA ASP A 107 -20.50 -28.72 -3.37
C ASP A 107 -21.94 -28.28 -3.13
N ILE A 108 -22.08 -27.13 -2.46
CA ILE A 108 -23.35 -26.49 -2.06
C ILE A 108 -23.28 -24.97 -2.27
N LEU A 109 -22.37 -24.51 -3.13
CA LEU A 109 -22.31 -23.11 -3.54
C LEU A 109 -23.53 -22.79 -4.41
N VAL A 110 -24.08 -21.58 -4.24
CA VAL A 110 -25.23 -21.13 -5.00
C VAL A 110 -24.85 -21.01 -6.48
N ASN A 111 -25.51 -21.77 -7.36
CA ASN A 111 -25.33 -21.59 -8.79
C ASN A 111 -26.12 -20.37 -9.26
N PHE A 112 -25.49 -19.20 -9.25
CA PHE A 112 -26.16 -17.93 -9.60
C PHE A 112 -26.81 -17.94 -11.00
N ARG A 113 -26.35 -18.78 -11.93
CA ARG A 113 -26.96 -18.96 -13.27
C ARG A 113 -28.36 -19.59 -13.23
N GLU A 114 -28.69 -20.31 -12.15
CA GLU A 114 -30.05 -20.81 -11.91
C GLU A 114 -30.94 -19.76 -11.22
N LEU A 115 -30.37 -18.59 -10.89
CA LEU A 115 -31.02 -17.47 -10.23
C LEU A 115 -30.96 -16.18 -11.07
N ASP A 116 -30.62 -16.21 -12.36
CA ASP A 116 -30.50 -15.00 -13.22
C ASP A 116 -31.81 -14.16 -13.27
N ASP A 117 -32.97 -14.77 -13.05
CA ASP A 117 -34.28 -14.09 -12.94
C ASP A 117 -34.48 -13.33 -11.60
N ILE A 118 -33.66 -13.62 -10.58
CA ILE A 118 -33.75 -13.08 -9.22
C ILE A 118 -32.52 -12.23 -8.89
N MET A 119 -31.32 -12.76 -9.07
CA MET A 119 -30.04 -12.10 -8.78
C MET A 119 -29.56 -11.33 -10.01
N ILE A 120 -29.38 -10.01 -9.89
CA ILE A 120 -28.79 -9.23 -10.97
C ILE A 120 -27.30 -9.59 -11.17
N PRO A 121 -26.77 -9.56 -12.41
CA PRO A 121 -25.33 -9.71 -12.65
C PRO A 121 -24.52 -8.56 -12.00
N PRO A 122 -23.18 -8.67 -11.91
CA PRO A 122 -22.32 -7.62 -11.36
C PRO A 122 -22.54 -6.25 -12.05
N SER A 123 -23.28 -5.37 -11.38
CA SER A 123 -23.78 -4.10 -11.95
C SER A 123 -23.50 -2.92 -11.02
N PRO A 124 -23.23 -1.71 -11.54
CA PRO A 124 -23.13 -0.50 -10.72
C PRO A 124 -24.42 -0.22 -9.92
N VAL A 125 -24.26 0.29 -8.70
CA VAL A 125 -25.38 0.77 -7.86
C VAL A 125 -25.65 2.28 -7.99
N MET A 126 -24.75 3.00 -8.67
CA MET A 126 -24.82 4.44 -8.95
C MET A 126 -24.41 4.69 -10.40
N PHE A 127 -24.83 5.80 -10.99
CA PHE A 127 -24.41 6.16 -12.35
C PHE A 127 -22.94 6.59 -12.39
N PRO A 128 -22.22 6.41 -13.52
CA PRO A 128 -20.81 6.79 -13.63
C PRO A 128 -20.54 8.31 -13.52
N ASP A 129 -21.57 9.13 -13.73
CA ASP A 129 -21.55 10.59 -13.64
C ASP A 129 -22.09 11.15 -12.30
N ASP A 130 -22.46 10.27 -11.36
CA ASP A 130 -22.82 10.66 -9.99
C ASP A 130 -21.56 11.06 -9.19
N PRO A 131 -21.48 12.28 -8.61
CA PRO A 131 -20.33 12.73 -7.83
C PRO A 131 -19.95 11.82 -6.66
N GLU A 132 -20.92 11.13 -6.05
CA GLU A 132 -20.69 10.26 -4.89
C GLU A 132 -20.31 8.83 -5.28
N THR A 133 -20.25 8.49 -6.57
CA THR A 133 -19.86 7.17 -7.08
C THR A 133 -18.44 6.76 -6.64
N TRP A 134 -18.15 5.46 -6.63
CA TRP A 134 -16.88 4.91 -6.15
C TRP A 134 -16.22 3.98 -7.16
N ASN A 135 -14.91 4.16 -7.33
CA ASN A 135 -14.03 3.17 -7.94
C ASN A 135 -13.33 2.39 -6.82
N ALA A 136 -13.65 1.10 -6.69
CA ALA A 136 -13.10 0.21 -5.67
C ALA A 136 -12.47 -1.04 -6.30
N GLN A 137 -11.47 -1.62 -5.62
CA GLN A 137 -10.78 -2.83 -6.03
C GLN A 137 -10.51 -3.72 -4.80
N VAL A 138 -10.71 -5.04 -4.94
CA VAL A 138 -10.33 -6.04 -3.93
C VAL A 138 -8.87 -6.43 -4.10
N PHE A 139 -8.18 -6.60 -2.98
CA PHE A 139 -6.79 -7.05 -2.86
C PHE A 139 -6.69 -8.19 -1.84
N ARG A 140 -5.73 -9.09 -1.98
CA ARG A 140 -5.52 -10.21 -1.05
C ARG A 140 -4.05 -10.48 -0.71
N SER A 141 -3.89 -11.28 0.34
CA SER A 141 -2.72 -12.14 0.53
C SER A 141 -3.27 -13.57 0.60
N ILE A 142 -3.06 -14.41 -0.41
CA ILE A 142 -3.57 -15.80 -0.41
C ILE A 142 -2.83 -16.67 -1.44
N ASP A 143 -2.63 -17.95 -1.15
CA ASP A 143 -1.93 -18.88 -2.05
C ASP A 143 -2.85 -19.94 -2.69
N GLY A 144 -2.32 -20.65 -3.69
CA GLY A 144 -2.99 -21.78 -4.34
C GLY A 144 -3.22 -23.00 -3.44
N GLY A 145 -2.74 -23.00 -2.20
CA GLY A 145 -3.10 -23.96 -1.15
C GLY A 145 -4.45 -23.62 -0.51
N ALA A 146 -4.76 -22.33 -0.38
CA ALA A 146 -6.00 -21.81 0.19
C ALA A 146 -7.08 -21.43 -0.85
N ALA A 147 -6.71 -21.13 -2.10
CA ALA A 147 -7.63 -20.76 -3.18
C ALA A 147 -7.57 -21.72 -4.39
N PHE A 148 -8.73 -22.01 -4.98
CA PHE A 148 -8.85 -22.75 -6.25
C PHE A 148 -8.87 -21.79 -7.45
N GLY A 149 -8.33 -22.21 -8.60
CA GLY A 149 -8.49 -21.49 -9.87
C GLY A 149 -7.55 -20.30 -10.07
N PHE A 150 -6.35 -20.32 -9.48
CA PHE A 150 -5.25 -19.50 -9.99
C PHE A 150 -4.71 -20.09 -11.33
N PRO A 151 -4.08 -19.27 -12.19
CA PRO A 151 -3.52 -19.77 -13.45
C PRO A 151 -2.33 -20.70 -13.21
N ASP A 152 -2.30 -21.83 -13.91
CA ASP A 152 -1.22 -22.83 -13.77
C ASP A 152 0.10 -22.38 -14.44
N THR A 153 0.06 -21.45 -15.40
CA THR A 153 1.26 -21.02 -16.13
C THR A 153 1.94 -19.80 -15.48
N PRO A 154 3.29 -19.75 -15.42
CA PRO A 154 4.01 -18.59 -14.90
C PRO A 154 3.74 -17.29 -15.67
N GLU A 155 3.40 -17.37 -16.96
CA GLU A 155 3.10 -16.18 -17.78
C GLU A 155 1.75 -15.57 -17.43
N GLU A 156 0.72 -16.39 -17.21
CA GLU A 156 -0.60 -15.92 -16.78
C GLU A 156 -0.59 -15.46 -15.32
N ALA A 157 0.12 -16.18 -14.44
CA ALA A 157 0.36 -15.75 -13.08
C ALA A 157 1.01 -14.35 -13.03
N ALA A 158 2.10 -14.14 -13.77
CA ALA A 158 2.78 -12.85 -13.83
C ALA A 158 1.92 -11.73 -14.44
N LYS A 159 1.10 -12.02 -15.46
CA LYS A 159 0.11 -11.06 -16.02
C LYS A 159 -0.95 -10.65 -14.99
N SER A 160 -1.29 -11.54 -14.06
CA SER A 160 -2.23 -11.31 -12.96
C SER A 160 -1.59 -10.70 -11.70
N GLY A 161 -0.29 -10.38 -11.72
CA GLY A 161 0.45 -9.89 -10.54
C GLY A 161 0.74 -10.96 -9.49
N LEU A 162 0.45 -12.23 -9.78
CA LEU A 162 0.75 -13.36 -8.91
C LEU A 162 2.23 -13.74 -9.03
N VAL A 163 2.82 -14.24 -7.95
CA VAL A 163 4.22 -14.66 -7.91
C VAL A 163 4.35 -16.11 -7.47
N SER A 164 5.41 -16.78 -7.90
CA SER A 164 5.71 -18.13 -7.42
C SER A 164 6.23 -18.07 -5.98
N GLY A 165 5.46 -18.62 -5.04
CA GLY A 165 5.98 -19.01 -3.73
C GLY A 165 6.82 -20.28 -3.83
N LYS A 166 7.19 -20.85 -2.68
CA LYS A 166 8.01 -22.07 -2.63
C LYS A 166 7.32 -23.30 -3.21
N ASP A 167 6.06 -23.52 -2.81
CA ASP A 167 5.29 -24.73 -3.09
C ASP A 167 3.95 -24.42 -3.82
N ASN A 168 3.50 -23.16 -3.83
CA ASN A 168 2.26 -22.66 -4.46
C ASN A 168 2.50 -21.32 -5.18
N ILE A 169 1.63 -20.98 -6.14
CA ILE A 169 1.46 -19.59 -6.64
C ILE A 169 0.74 -18.77 -5.57
N MET A 170 1.16 -17.51 -5.34
CA MET A 170 0.61 -16.62 -4.32
C MET A 170 0.21 -15.24 -4.86
N ASP A 171 -0.96 -14.79 -4.42
CA ASP A 171 -1.48 -13.43 -4.49
C ASP A 171 -0.93 -12.63 -3.31
N ARG A 172 -0.29 -11.50 -3.61
CA ARG A 172 0.32 -10.55 -2.66
C ARG A 172 -0.19 -9.13 -2.89
N SER A 173 -1.31 -9.00 -3.60
CA SER A 173 -1.82 -7.73 -4.13
C SER A 173 -2.15 -6.69 -3.05
N ILE A 174 -2.35 -7.07 -1.79
CA ILE A 174 -2.42 -6.13 -0.66
C ILE A 174 -1.11 -5.35 -0.50
N GLN A 175 0.03 -6.04 -0.46
CA GLN A 175 1.32 -5.37 -0.30
C GLN A 175 1.56 -4.39 -1.45
N ASP A 176 1.23 -4.82 -2.68
CA ASP A 176 1.43 -4.02 -3.88
C ASP A 176 0.46 -2.82 -3.95
N ALA A 177 -0.77 -2.96 -3.45
CA ALA A 177 -1.72 -1.86 -3.30
C ALA A 177 -1.25 -0.82 -2.27
N TYR A 178 -0.73 -1.25 -1.12
CA TYR A 178 -0.11 -0.35 -0.13
C TYR A 178 1.10 0.37 -0.74
N ILE A 179 2.02 -0.34 -1.41
CA ILE A 179 3.18 0.23 -2.11
C ILE A 179 2.73 1.29 -3.12
N HIS A 180 1.76 0.99 -3.99
CA HIS A 180 1.28 1.93 -4.99
C HIS A 180 0.59 3.16 -4.38
N ALA A 181 -0.17 3.00 -3.30
CA ALA A 181 -0.82 4.09 -2.58
C ALA A 181 0.21 5.03 -1.93
N ILE A 182 1.24 4.49 -1.26
CA ILE A 182 2.34 5.26 -0.68
C ILE A 182 3.12 5.99 -1.77
N ARG A 183 3.53 5.29 -2.83
CA ARG A 183 4.30 5.88 -3.94
C ARG A 183 3.58 7.04 -4.62
N ARG A 184 2.25 7.01 -4.77
CA ARG A 184 1.51 8.14 -5.40
C ARG A 184 1.23 9.33 -4.47
N ALA A 185 1.34 9.18 -3.15
CA ALA A 185 0.93 10.21 -2.18
C ALA A 185 1.60 11.58 -2.43
N LYS A 186 0.87 12.65 -2.17
CA LYS A 186 1.27 14.02 -2.53
C LYS A 186 1.46 14.92 -1.31
N ASN A 187 0.58 14.76 -0.33
CA ASN A 187 0.26 15.69 0.76
C ASN A 187 0.41 15.03 2.14
N PHE A 188 -0.22 13.88 2.38
CA PHE A 188 -0.10 13.14 3.64
C PHE A 188 -0.53 11.66 3.49
N ILE A 189 -0.14 10.86 4.47
CA ILE A 189 -0.67 9.50 4.68
C ILE A 189 -1.06 9.38 6.15
N TYR A 190 -2.23 8.80 6.39
CA TYR A 190 -2.78 8.46 7.71
C TYR A 190 -2.97 6.94 7.75
N ILE A 191 -2.46 6.28 8.80
CA ILE A 191 -2.60 4.83 8.96
C ILE A 191 -3.06 4.54 10.39
N GLU A 192 -4.00 3.61 10.54
CA GLU A 192 -4.34 2.99 11.81
C GLU A 192 -4.03 1.49 11.68
N ASN A 193 -3.12 0.95 12.49
CA ASN A 193 -2.74 -0.46 12.40
C ASN A 193 -2.40 -1.13 13.75
N GLN A 194 -2.91 -2.35 13.94
CA GLN A 194 -2.56 -3.28 15.04
C GLN A 194 -1.10 -3.76 14.97
N TYR A 195 -0.41 -3.72 13.82
CA TYR A 195 1.04 -3.95 13.79
C TYR A 195 1.73 -3.01 12.82
N PHE A 196 2.92 -2.54 13.20
CA PHE A 196 3.77 -1.75 12.32
C PHE A 196 5.24 -2.15 12.47
N LEU A 197 5.64 -3.17 11.71
CA LEU A 197 7.00 -3.68 11.67
C LEU A 197 7.31 -4.28 10.30
N GLY A 198 8.50 -4.02 9.73
CA GLY A 198 8.83 -4.52 8.40
C GLY A 198 10.06 -3.92 7.76
N SER A 199 10.24 -4.24 6.48
CA SER A 199 11.40 -3.86 5.65
C SER A 199 12.73 -4.27 6.27
N SER A 200 12.78 -5.49 6.85
CA SER A 200 13.88 -5.90 7.73
C SER A 200 15.27 -5.87 7.11
N TYR A 201 15.36 -5.92 5.79
CA TYR A 201 16.62 -5.84 5.04
C TYR A 201 17.37 -4.49 5.20
N ALA A 202 16.71 -3.43 5.70
CA ALA A 202 17.28 -2.09 5.84
C ALA A 202 17.65 -1.73 7.31
N TRP A 203 18.14 -2.72 8.06
CA TRP A 203 18.44 -2.64 9.49
C TRP A 203 19.97 -2.85 9.79
N ASP A 204 20.57 -2.19 10.81
CA ASP A 204 22.02 -2.13 11.24
C ASP A 204 22.57 -3.42 11.94
N PHE A 205 22.84 -4.55 11.27
CA PHE A 205 22.92 -5.88 11.94
C PHE A 205 24.02 -6.16 13.01
N ASP A 206 23.81 -5.63 14.22
CA ASP A 206 24.71 -5.67 15.40
C ASP A 206 24.67 -7.01 16.18
N ASP A 207 23.49 -7.53 16.52
CA ASP A 207 23.31 -8.67 17.45
C ASP A 207 22.39 -9.81 16.94
N VAL A 208 21.82 -9.68 15.74
CA VAL A 208 21.07 -10.74 15.03
C VAL A 208 21.45 -10.67 13.53
N LYS A 209 21.47 -11.77 12.78
CA LYS A 209 21.71 -11.71 11.33
C LYS A 209 20.43 -11.30 10.58
N GLY A 210 20.56 -10.50 9.53
CA GLY A 210 19.39 -10.01 8.78
C GLY A 210 18.59 -11.06 8.02
N GLU A 211 19.26 -12.12 7.60
CA GLU A 211 18.67 -13.29 6.96
C GLU A 211 17.70 -14.04 7.91
N ASP A 212 17.99 -14.04 9.22
CA ASP A 212 17.24 -14.80 10.24
C ASP A 212 15.88 -14.15 10.58
N VAL A 213 15.63 -12.89 10.23
CA VAL A 213 14.37 -12.18 10.53
C VAL A 213 13.28 -12.46 9.49
N GLY A 214 13.61 -12.39 8.20
CA GLY A 214 12.66 -12.66 7.12
C GLY A 214 11.38 -11.81 7.09
N ALA A 215 11.42 -10.55 7.56
CA ALA A 215 10.29 -9.60 7.53
C ALA A 215 10.45 -8.56 6.40
N LEU A 216 10.55 -9.08 5.17
CA LEU A 216 11.05 -8.38 3.98
C LEU A 216 10.03 -7.48 3.26
N HIS A 217 8.78 -7.36 3.71
CA HIS A 217 7.77 -6.52 3.04
C HIS A 217 8.16 -5.02 3.06
N LEU A 218 7.80 -4.31 1.99
CA LEU A 218 8.38 -3.00 1.69
C LEU A 218 7.72 -1.81 2.44
N ILE A 219 6.62 -2.04 3.17
CA ILE A 219 5.72 -0.94 3.55
C ILE A 219 6.40 0.16 4.39
N PRO A 220 7.18 -0.14 5.45
CA PRO A 220 7.88 0.91 6.19
C PRO A 220 9.00 1.64 5.42
N LYS A 221 9.79 0.95 4.59
CA LYS A 221 10.85 1.61 3.81
C LYS A 221 10.27 2.42 2.65
N GLU A 222 9.15 2.01 2.05
CA GLU A 222 8.40 2.87 1.13
C GLU A 222 7.89 4.13 1.84
N LEU A 223 7.41 4.02 3.09
CA LEU A 223 6.99 5.19 3.88
C LEU A 223 8.15 6.13 4.22
N SER A 224 9.31 5.64 4.66
CA SER A 224 10.46 6.53 4.88
C SER A 224 10.98 7.11 3.57
N LEU A 225 11.23 6.30 2.54
CA LEU A 225 11.63 6.80 1.21
C LEU A 225 10.62 7.80 0.64
N LYS A 226 9.34 7.72 1.01
CA LYS A 226 8.32 8.69 0.61
C LYS A 226 8.44 10.04 1.30
N ILE A 227 8.79 10.06 2.58
CA ILE A 227 9.06 11.29 3.35
C ILE A 227 10.42 11.87 2.94
N VAL A 228 11.43 11.00 2.90
CA VAL A 228 12.81 11.27 2.47
C VAL A 228 12.82 11.91 1.08
N SER A 229 12.22 11.32 0.04
CA SER A 229 12.14 11.92 -1.33
C SER A 229 11.35 13.24 -1.42
N LYS A 230 10.82 13.75 -0.31
CA LYS A 230 10.13 15.03 -0.20
C LYS A 230 10.90 16.05 0.65
N ILE A 231 11.91 15.58 1.40
CA ILE A 231 13.00 16.39 1.99
C ILE A 231 14.14 16.49 0.98
N GLU A 232 14.56 15.36 0.43
CA GLU A 232 15.55 15.17 -0.63
C GLU A 232 15.06 15.68 -1.99
N ALA A 233 15.06 17.00 -2.13
CA ALA A 233 15.48 17.60 -3.39
C ALA A 233 17.03 17.53 -3.53
N GLY A 234 17.63 16.37 -3.18
CA GLY A 234 19.06 16.07 -3.04
C GLY A 234 19.35 15.02 -1.94
N ASP A 235 19.95 13.89 -2.33
CA ASP A 235 20.03 12.57 -1.63
C ASP A 235 21.17 12.40 -0.58
N PRO A 236 21.02 11.54 0.46
CA PRO A 236 22.06 10.60 0.96
C PRO A 236 21.56 9.17 1.45
N GLU A 237 22.35 8.38 2.22
CA GLU A 237 22.08 6.95 2.62
C GLU A 237 22.46 6.52 4.09
N SER A 238 21.86 5.44 4.69
CA SER A 238 22.23 4.71 5.97
C SER A 238 21.47 3.35 6.33
N ALA A 239 21.28 2.92 7.64
CA ALA A 239 20.55 1.71 8.20
C ALA A 239 20.06 1.81 9.73
N SER A 240 19.63 0.74 10.48
CA SER A 240 18.97 0.78 11.88
C SER A 240 18.61 -0.54 12.71
N ILE A 241 18.69 -0.72 14.07
CA ILE A 241 18.00 -1.89 14.79
C ILE A 241 17.57 -1.65 16.28
N GLN A 242 16.96 -2.53 17.15
CA GLN A 242 16.64 -3.99 17.46
C GLN A 242 15.12 -4.11 17.84
N ALA A 243 14.30 -5.18 18.05
CA ALA A 243 14.29 -6.67 18.20
C ALA A 243 12.89 -7.40 18.05
N ILE A 244 11.81 -7.15 18.84
CA ILE A 244 10.44 -7.75 18.73
C ILE A 244 9.24 -6.74 18.89
N LEU A 245 8.82 -6.27 20.09
CA LEU A 245 8.13 -4.95 20.24
C LEU A 245 9.07 -3.85 19.71
N ASP A 246 10.32 -4.13 20.02
CA ASP A 246 11.53 -3.60 19.48
C ASP A 246 11.57 -3.80 17.92
N TRP A 247 10.98 -4.80 17.20
CA TRP A 247 10.88 -4.79 15.70
C TRP A 247 10.18 -3.53 15.18
N GLN A 248 9.15 -3.07 15.89
CA GLN A 248 8.53 -1.77 15.63
C GLN A 248 9.53 -0.64 15.95
N ARG A 249 10.30 -0.71 17.05
CA ARG A 249 11.42 0.23 17.30
C ARG A 249 12.48 0.24 16.18
N ARG A 250 12.91 -0.91 15.62
CA ARG A 250 13.77 -0.98 14.42
C ARG A 250 13.17 -0.19 13.28
N THR A 251 11.88 -0.41 13.06
CA THR A 251 11.13 0.17 11.95
C THR A 251 11.00 1.68 12.14
N MET A 252 10.68 2.14 13.35
CA MET A 252 10.69 3.55 13.74
C MET A 252 12.09 4.16 13.60
N GLU A 253 13.13 3.50 14.10
CA GLU A 253 14.51 3.98 14.06
C GLU A 253 15.08 4.01 12.63
N MET A 254 14.73 3.05 11.78
CA MET A 254 15.01 3.06 10.33
C MET A 254 14.45 4.32 9.71
N MET A 255 13.15 4.55 9.91
CA MET A 255 12.44 5.66 9.30
C MET A 255 12.89 7.00 9.89
N TYR A 256 13.26 7.06 11.17
CA TYR A 256 13.80 8.27 11.79
C TYR A 256 15.26 8.55 11.44
N LYS A 257 16.14 7.54 11.31
CA LYS A 257 17.52 7.71 10.81
C LYS A 257 17.49 8.24 9.38
N ASP A 258 16.73 7.58 8.50
CA ASP A 258 16.42 8.03 7.14
C ASP A 258 16.01 9.53 7.10
N ILE A 259 15.01 9.93 7.89
CA ILE A 259 14.49 11.31 7.91
C ILE A 259 15.51 12.30 8.50
N VAL A 260 16.17 11.96 9.62
CA VAL A 260 17.14 12.83 10.28
C VAL A 260 18.33 13.11 9.37
N GLN A 261 18.75 12.15 8.54
CA GLN A 261 19.85 12.35 7.58
C GLN A 261 19.43 13.22 6.40
N ALA A 262 18.23 13.02 5.86
CA ALA A 262 17.69 13.91 4.84
C ALA A 262 17.58 15.37 5.35
N LEU A 263 17.11 15.57 6.60
CA LEU A 263 17.08 16.88 7.25
C LEU A 263 18.49 17.47 7.43
N LYS A 264 19.44 16.69 7.98
CA LYS A 264 20.86 17.08 8.13
C LYS A 264 21.51 17.48 6.81
N ALA A 265 21.23 16.74 5.73
CA ALA A 265 21.79 16.97 4.39
C ALA A 265 21.25 18.24 3.72
N GLN A 266 19.98 18.58 3.94
CA GLN A 266 19.38 19.84 3.49
C GLN A 266 19.72 21.03 4.40
N GLY A 267 20.42 20.79 5.54
CA GLY A 267 20.76 21.82 6.52
C GLY A 267 19.58 22.25 7.41
N CYS A 268 18.50 21.47 7.44
CA CYS A 268 17.32 21.75 8.25
C CYS A 268 17.53 21.32 9.71
N VAL A 269 17.18 22.20 10.65
CA VAL A 269 17.15 21.91 12.09
C VAL A 269 15.69 21.94 12.55
N GLU A 270 15.00 20.84 12.32
CA GLU A 270 13.57 20.64 12.59
C GLU A 270 13.37 19.33 13.38
N ASP A 271 12.23 19.19 14.06
CA ASP A 271 11.90 17.95 14.78
C ASP A 271 11.44 16.90 13.74
N PRO A 272 12.05 15.70 13.68
CA PRO A 272 11.60 14.65 12.74
C PRO A 272 10.14 14.21 13.00
N ARG A 273 9.58 14.50 14.19
CA ARG A 273 8.15 14.30 14.50
C ARG A 273 7.21 15.28 13.77
N ASP A 274 7.74 16.31 13.13
CA ASP A 274 7.00 17.15 12.18
C ASP A 274 6.78 16.46 10.82
N TYR A 275 7.46 15.33 10.57
CA TYR A 275 7.46 14.59 9.29
C TYR A 275 6.92 13.16 9.43
N LEU A 276 7.24 12.49 10.54
CA LEU A 276 6.83 11.14 10.90
C LEU A 276 6.46 11.13 12.38
N THR A 277 5.18 10.90 12.71
CA THR A 277 4.75 10.86 14.11
C THR A 277 3.88 9.64 14.40
N PHE A 278 3.99 9.15 15.63
CA PHE A 278 3.47 7.88 16.10
C PHE A 278 2.64 8.08 17.37
N PHE A 279 1.41 7.59 17.36
CA PHE A 279 0.48 7.68 18.50
C PHE A 279 -0.13 6.31 18.80
N CYS A 280 -0.69 6.18 20.00
CA CYS A 280 -1.60 5.12 20.41
C CYS A 280 -2.90 5.73 20.94
N LEU A 281 -3.89 4.89 21.30
CA LEU A 281 -5.14 5.33 21.91
C LEU A 281 -5.26 4.85 23.36
N GLY A 282 -5.87 5.66 24.20
CA GLY A 282 -6.19 5.31 25.59
C GLY A 282 -7.34 6.16 26.13
N ASN A 283 -7.95 5.70 27.21
CA ASN A 283 -9.03 6.40 27.91
C ASN A 283 -8.72 6.50 29.42
N ARG A 284 -9.37 7.44 30.10
CA ARG A 284 -9.32 7.58 31.56
C ARG A 284 -10.61 8.20 32.06
N GLU A 285 -11.29 7.53 32.98
CA GLU A 285 -12.66 7.84 33.38
C GLU A 285 -12.78 8.10 34.88
N VAL A 286 -13.18 9.31 35.31
CA VAL A 286 -13.54 9.54 36.73
C VAL A 286 -14.69 8.60 37.13
N MET A 287 -14.65 8.04 38.33
CA MET A 287 -15.78 7.26 38.85
C MET A 287 -17.00 8.18 38.98
N LYS A 288 -18.16 7.75 38.44
CA LYS A 288 -19.42 8.52 38.54
C LYS A 288 -20.43 7.78 39.42
N SER A 289 -21.36 8.53 40.02
CA SER A 289 -22.43 7.95 40.84
C SER A 289 -23.36 7.11 39.96
N GLY A 290 -23.65 5.88 40.39
CA GLY A 290 -24.45 4.91 39.61
C GLY A 290 -23.65 4.12 38.57
N GLU A 291 -22.32 4.15 38.61
CA GLU A 291 -21.47 3.25 37.83
C GLU A 291 -21.51 1.80 38.39
N TYR A 292 -21.13 0.81 37.58
CA TYR A 292 -21.16 -0.61 37.97
C TYR A 292 -20.23 -0.92 39.16
N GLU A 293 -20.83 -1.41 40.26
CA GLU A 293 -20.10 -1.91 41.43
C GLU A 293 -19.82 -3.42 41.29
N PRO A 294 -18.54 -3.87 41.24
CA PRO A 294 -18.18 -5.28 41.11
C PRO A 294 -18.39 -6.05 42.44
N SER A 295 -18.67 -7.34 42.34
CA SER A 295 -18.89 -8.24 43.50
C SER A 295 -17.62 -8.84 44.08
N GLU A 296 -16.51 -8.79 43.33
CA GLU A 296 -15.18 -9.26 43.68
C GLU A 296 -14.15 -8.15 43.38
N THR A 297 -12.92 -8.32 43.86
CA THR A 297 -11.79 -7.44 43.51
C THR A 297 -10.70 -8.18 42.73
N PRO A 298 -9.85 -7.46 41.97
CA PRO A 298 -8.58 -7.98 41.47
C PRO A 298 -7.67 -8.50 42.59
N GLU A 299 -6.62 -9.25 42.21
CA GLU A 299 -5.60 -9.70 43.16
C GLU A 299 -4.73 -8.51 43.64
N PRO A 300 -4.33 -8.44 44.93
CA PRO A 300 -3.44 -7.39 45.44
C PRO A 300 -2.13 -7.26 44.65
N ASP A 301 -1.64 -6.02 44.55
CA ASP A 301 -0.42 -5.62 43.81
C ASP A 301 -0.38 -6.01 42.30
N SER A 302 -1.47 -6.53 41.75
CA SER A 302 -1.58 -6.89 40.33
C SER A 302 -1.74 -5.66 39.43
N ASP A 303 -1.27 -5.76 38.19
CA ASP A 303 -1.41 -4.71 37.19
C ASP A 303 -2.91 -4.37 36.96
N TYR A 304 -3.80 -5.38 36.97
CA TYR A 304 -5.27 -5.22 36.95
C TYR A 304 -5.81 -4.32 38.07
N MET A 305 -5.33 -4.50 39.31
CA MET A 305 -5.74 -3.65 40.44
C MET A 305 -5.27 -2.20 40.23
N LYS A 306 -4.04 -2.02 39.75
CA LYS A 306 -3.46 -0.70 39.52
C LYS A 306 -4.15 0.07 38.39
N ASP A 307 -4.42 -0.56 37.24
CA ASP A 307 -5.20 0.06 36.16
C ASP A 307 -6.66 0.37 36.60
N GLN A 308 -7.26 -0.47 37.47
CA GLN A 308 -8.58 -0.24 38.06
C GLN A 308 -8.59 0.97 39.01
N GLU A 309 -7.60 1.10 39.89
CA GLU A 309 -7.43 2.22 40.84
C GLU A 309 -7.00 3.53 40.13
N ALA A 310 -6.09 3.46 39.17
CA ALA A 310 -5.64 4.59 38.35
C ALA A 310 -6.66 5.01 37.28
N ARG A 311 -7.73 4.21 37.09
CA ARG A 311 -8.92 4.49 36.29
C ARG A 311 -8.66 4.70 34.79
N ARG A 312 -7.57 4.14 34.28
CA ARG A 312 -7.08 4.29 32.89
C ARG A 312 -6.88 2.94 32.22
N PHE A 313 -6.97 2.91 30.90
CA PHE A 313 -6.48 1.79 30.08
C PHE A 313 -6.28 2.20 28.62
N MET A 314 -5.52 1.39 27.88
CA MET A 314 -5.36 1.55 26.44
C MET A 314 -6.62 1.15 25.67
N ILE A 315 -6.97 1.90 24.63
CA ILE A 315 -8.00 1.51 23.66
C ILE A 315 -7.30 0.62 22.61
N TYR A 316 -7.90 -0.53 22.29
CA TYR A 316 -7.33 -1.48 21.35
C TYR A 316 -7.55 -1.05 19.89
N VAL A 317 -6.51 -0.48 19.28
CA VAL A 317 -6.46 -0.26 17.82
C VAL A 317 -6.35 -1.61 17.12
N HIS A 318 -7.48 -2.23 16.79
CA HIS A 318 -7.55 -3.41 15.93
C HIS A 318 -7.62 -3.04 14.44
N ALA A 319 -7.92 -1.78 14.10
CA ALA A 319 -7.94 -1.27 12.73
C ALA A 319 -6.74 -1.74 11.87
N LYS A 320 -6.96 -1.93 10.55
CA LYS A 320 -5.90 -2.03 9.54
C LYS A 320 -6.28 -1.21 8.31
N MET A 321 -6.17 0.10 8.44
CA MET A 321 -6.67 1.08 7.47
C MET A 321 -5.57 2.09 7.11
N MET A 322 -5.59 2.56 5.85
CA MET A 322 -4.72 3.65 5.39
C MET A 322 -5.49 4.62 4.50
N ILE A 323 -5.44 5.92 4.83
CA ILE A 323 -5.94 7.03 4.00
C ILE A 323 -4.75 7.78 3.39
N VAL A 324 -4.87 8.15 2.11
CA VAL A 324 -3.87 8.90 1.35
C VAL A 324 -4.49 10.16 0.76
N ASP A 325 -3.87 11.32 0.99
CA ASP A 325 -4.23 12.64 0.43
C ASP A 325 -5.71 13.08 0.60
N ASP A 326 -6.45 12.52 1.58
CA ASP A 326 -7.92 12.63 1.70
C ASP A 326 -8.71 12.08 0.47
N GLU A 327 -8.05 11.47 -0.52
CA GLU A 327 -8.65 11.06 -1.81
C GLU A 327 -8.85 9.54 -1.97
N TYR A 328 -8.10 8.72 -1.24
CA TYR A 328 -8.11 7.26 -1.36
C TYR A 328 -7.96 6.60 0.01
N ILE A 329 -8.63 5.46 0.18
CA ILE A 329 -8.58 4.63 1.38
C ILE A 329 -8.27 3.16 1.04
N ILE A 330 -7.58 2.46 1.94
CA ILE A 330 -7.53 0.99 2.03
C ILE A 330 -8.17 0.57 3.36
N VAL A 331 -9.04 -0.42 3.33
CA VAL A 331 -9.67 -1.05 4.52
C VAL A 331 -9.59 -2.57 4.37
N GLY A 332 -9.12 -3.28 5.40
CA GLY A 332 -9.07 -4.74 5.39
C GLY A 332 -8.42 -5.35 6.62
N TYR A 333 -8.08 -6.63 6.55
CA TYR A 333 -7.60 -7.42 7.71
C TYR A 333 -6.07 -7.44 7.83
N ALA A 334 -5.36 -7.05 6.78
CA ALA A 334 -3.93 -7.17 6.68
C ALA A 334 -3.17 -6.14 7.52
N ASN A 335 -2.50 -6.63 8.54
CA ASN A 335 -1.63 -5.85 9.40
C ASN A 335 -0.34 -5.42 8.67
N ILE A 336 0.31 -4.33 9.09
CA ILE A 336 1.64 -3.94 8.56
C ILE A 336 2.72 -4.77 9.28
N ASN A 337 2.71 -6.06 8.98
CA ASN A 337 3.71 -7.05 9.39
C ASN A 337 3.87 -8.11 8.28
N GLN A 338 4.91 -8.94 8.38
CA GLN A 338 5.14 -9.97 7.37
C GLN A 338 4.06 -11.06 7.36
N ARG A 339 3.43 -11.39 8.49
CA ARG A 339 2.38 -12.44 8.56
C ARG A 339 1.22 -12.13 7.60
N SER A 340 0.84 -10.87 7.48
CA SER A 340 -0.23 -10.41 6.60
C SER A 340 0.23 -9.99 5.20
N MET A 341 1.44 -9.42 5.06
CA MET A 341 1.92 -8.83 3.80
C MET A 341 2.62 -9.82 2.84
N ASP A 342 2.94 -11.04 3.28
CA ASP A 342 3.80 -11.99 2.53
C ASP A 342 3.14 -12.61 1.29
N GLY A 343 1.85 -12.93 1.37
CA GLY A 343 1.09 -13.66 0.34
C GLY A 343 0.89 -15.15 0.66
N ALA A 344 1.89 -15.84 1.23
CA ALA A 344 1.84 -17.27 1.56
C ALA A 344 1.97 -17.57 3.08
N ARG A 345 1.55 -16.62 3.93
CA ARG A 345 1.49 -16.79 5.39
C ARG A 345 0.04 -16.86 5.86
N ASP A 346 -0.50 -15.81 6.50
CA ASP A 346 -1.92 -15.78 6.85
C ASP A 346 -2.72 -15.30 5.62
N SER A 347 -3.91 -15.88 5.41
CA SER A 347 -4.75 -15.45 4.27
C SER A 347 -5.55 -14.20 4.65
N GLU A 348 -5.38 -13.12 3.89
CA GLU A 348 -5.96 -11.79 4.15
C GLU A 348 -6.83 -11.31 2.98
N ILE A 349 -7.64 -10.28 3.23
CA ILE A 349 -8.40 -9.53 2.21
C ILE A 349 -8.44 -8.05 2.61
N ALA A 350 -8.44 -7.17 1.62
CA ALA A 350 -8.70 -5.75 1.76
C ALA A 350 -9.44 -5.22 0.53
N MET A 351 -10.08 -4.08 0.67
CA MET A 351 -10.47 -3.22 -0.44
C MET A 351 -9.59 -1.97 -0.46
N GLY A 352 -9.45 -1.35 -1.63
CA GLY A 352 -9.00 0.03 -1.74
C GLY A 352 -9.86 0.80 -2.73
N ALA A 353 -10.23 2.03 -2.38
CA ALA A 353 -11.23 2.79 -3.12
C ALA A 353 -11.03 4.30 -3.08
N TYR A 354 -11.60 4.98 -4.08
CA TYR A 354 -11.68 6.43 -4.20
C TYR A 354 -12.98 6.85 -4.91
N GLN A 355 -13.47 8.06 -4.63
CA GLN A 355 -14.53 8.69 -5.42
C GLN A 355 -13.86 9.51 -6.54
N PRO A 356 -14.17 9.27 -7.83
CA PRO A 356 -13.42 9.87 -8.94
C PRO A 356 -13.63 11.37 -9.09
N TYR A 357 -14.70 11.92 -8.50
CA TYR A 357 -15.01 13.35 -8.49
C TYR A 357 -14.40 14.12 -7.32
N HIS A 358 -13.87 13.43 -6.29
CA HIS A 358 -13.35 14.03 -5.06
C HIS A 358 -11.82 13.89 -4.92
N LEU A 359 -11.09 14.07 -6.03
CA LEU A 359 -9.63 13.86 -6.09
C LEU A 359 -8.81 15.12 -5.78
N SER A 360 -7.70 14.97 -5.04
CA SER A 360 -6.80 16.04 -4.56
C SER A 360 -5.93 16.71 -5.65
N THR A 361 -6.37 16.67 -6.91
CA THR A 361 -5.55 16.99 -8.10
C THR A 361 -5.43 18.48 -8.40
N CYS A 362 -6.51 19.23 -8.20
CA CYS A 362 -6.59 20.67 -8.43
C CYS A 362 -6.99 21.44 -7.16
N GLU A 363 -7.89 20.85 -6.37
CA GLU A 363 -8.41 21.36 -5.12
C GLU A 363 -8.29 20.26 -4.03
N PRO A 364 -8.42 20.56 -2.73
CA PRO A 364 -8.40 19.53 -1.68
C PRO A 364 -9.57 18.54 -1.83
N ALA A 365 -9.32 17.25 -1.63
CA ALA A 365 -10.36 16.23 -1.62
C ALA A 365 -11.36 16.48 -0.47
N ARG A 366 -12.67 16.40 -0.76
CA ARG A 366 -13.75 16.72 0.19
C ARG A 366 -14.95 15.75 0.17
N GLY A 367 -14.77 14.56 -0.44
CA GLY A 367 -15.74 13.47 -0.40
C GLY A 367 -15.72 12.68 0.92
N GLN A 368 -16.30 11.49 0.88
CA GLN A 368 -16.48 10.62 2.04
C GLN A 368 -15.16 10.23 2.73
N VAL A 369 -14.07 10.06 1.99
CA VAL A 369 -12.74 9.75 2.57
C VAL A 369 -12.25 10.87 3.49
N HIS A 370 -12.41 12.13 3.08
CA HIS A 370 -12.14 13.31 3.91
C HIS A 370 -13.07 13.39 5.12
N GLY A 371 -14.37 13.11 4.92
CA GLY A 371 -15.37 13.08 5.99
C GLY A 371 -15.02 12.04 7.06
N PHE A 372 -14.69 10.81 6.65
CA PHE A 372 -14.31 9.71 7.54
C PHE A 372 -13.02 10.00 8.30
N ARG A 373 -11.98 10.50 7.62
CA ARG A 373 -10.73 10.97 8.26
C ARG A 373 -10.99 12.07 9.28
N THR A 374 -11.99 12.93 9.04
CA THR A 374 -12.38 14.01 9.96
C THR A 374 -13.20 13.49 11.14
N ALA A 375 -14.02 12.45 10.97
CA ALA A 375 -14.73 11.78 12.05
C ALA A 375 -13.78 11.04 13.01
N LEU A 376 -12.85 10.25 12.47
CA LEU A 376 -11.80 9.57 13.27
C LEU A 376 -10.93 10.57 14.04
N TRP A 377 -10.57 11.70 13.41
CA TRP A 377 -9.83 12.75 14.12
C TRP A 377 -10.65 13.44 15.21
N TYR A 378 -11.97 13.61 15.05
CA TYR A 378 -12.83 14.13 16.10
C TYR A 378 -12.93 13.17 17.30
N GLU A 379 -13.07 11.88 17.03
CA GLU A 379 -13.06 10.78 18.00
C GLU A 379 -11.73 10.70 18.77
N HIS A 380 -10.59 10.75 18.07
CA HIS A 380 -9.28 10.64 18.70
C HIS A 380 -8.83 11.94 19.39
N LEU A 381 -9.17 13.12 18.86
CA LEU A 381 -8.74 14.41 19.42
C LEU A 381 -9.78 15.08 20.33
N GLY A 382 -10.99 14.53 20.44
CA GLY A 382 -12.12 15.15 21.16
C GLY A 382 -12.61 16.48 20.59
N MET A 383 -12.08 16.93 19.44
CA MET A 383 -12.34 18.24 18.87
C MET A 383 -12.12 18.31 17.37
N LEU A 384 -12.75 19.28 16.71
CA LEU A 384 -12.43 19.71 15.35
C LEU A 384 -11.67 21.03 15.37
N ASP A 385 -10.90 21.29 14.31
CA ASP A 385 -10.13 22.51 14.13
C ASP A 385 -9.84 22.81 12.65
N ASP A 386 -9.74 24.09 12.30
CA ASP A 386 -9.43 24.53 10.93
C ASP A 386 -8.06 24.03 10.42
N THR A 387 -7.09 23.78 11.31
CA THR A 387 -5.80 23.20 10.86
C THR A 387 -5.95 21.77 10.35
N PHE A 388 -6.89 21.00 10.91
CA PHE A 388 -7.14 19.59 10.53
C PHE A 388 -7.75 19.47 9.12
N GLN A 389 -8.26 20.56 8.56
CA GLN A 389 -8.68 20.64 7.16
C GLN A 389 -7.51 20.54 6.17
N ARG A 390 -6.27 20.78 6.63
CA ARG A 390 -5.06 20.66 5.82
C ARG A 390 -3.99 19.88 6.58
N PRO A 391 -4.11 18.54 6.63
CA PRO A 391 -3.14 17.67 7.29
C PRO A 391 -1.69 17.99 6.88
N GLU A 392 -1.44 18.31 5.61
CA GLU A 392 -0.09 18.55 5.09
C GLU A 392 0.57 19.88 5.52
N SER A 393 0.00 20.57 6.49
CA SER A 393 0.51 21.81 7.06
C SER A 393 1.24 21.57 8.38
N THR A 394 2.43 22.17 8.54
CA THR A 394 3.25 22.06 9.77
C THR A 394 2.50 22.54 11.01
N GLU A 395 1.56 23.49 10.83
CA GLU A 395 0.63 23.98 11.84
C GLU A 395 -0.30 22.87 12.35
N CYS A 396 -0.86 22.06 11.44
CA CYS A 396 -1.65 20.88 11.80
C CYS A 396 -0.82 19.85 12.57
N VAL A 397 0.36 19.50 12.05
CA VAL A 397 1.25 18.51 12.69
C VAL A 397 1.57 18.88 14.13
N LYS A 398 1.98 20.14 14.33
CA LYS A 398 2.37 20.65 15.65
C LYS A 398 1.19 20.68 16.60
N LYS A 399 -0.01 20.99 16.13
CA LYS A 399 -1.22 20.98 16.94
C LYS A 399 -1.62 19.57 17.37
N VAL A 400 -1.60 18.59 16.44
CA VAL A 400 -1.88 17.18 16.75
C VAL A 400 -0.85 16.62 17.74
N ASN A 401 0.45 16.86 17.50
CA ASN A 401 1.51 16.48 18.43
C ASN A 401 1.32 17.13 19.82
N GLN A 402 1.02 18.43 19.91
CA GLN A 402 0.78 19.15 21.18
C GLN A 402 -0.49 18.72 21.93
N ILE A 403 -1.51 18.23 21.24
CA ILE A 403 -2.68 17.63 21.86
C ILE A 403 -2.31 16.26 22.44
N ALA A 404 -1.61 15.43 21.67
CA ALA A 404 -1.24 14.08 22.08
C ALA A 404 -0.14 14.00 23.15
N ASP A 405 0.79 14.97 23.18
CA ASP A 405 1.71 15.20 24.31
C ASP A 405 0.91 15.50 25.59
N ARG A 406 -0.08 16.42 25.53
CA ARG A 406 -0.92 16.79 26.68
C ARG A 406 -1.84 15.67 27.16
N TYR A 407 -2.40 14.88 26.25
CA TYR A 407 -3.23 13.74 26.61
C TYR A 407 -2.39 12.60 27.19
N TRP A 408 -1.14 12.41 26.73
CA TRP A 408 -0.19 11.54 27.42
C TRP A 408 0.06 12.01 28.87
N ASP A 409 0.30 13.31 29.09
CA ASP A 409 0.51 13.85 30.45
C ASP A 409 -0.70 13.60 31.37
N LEU A 410 -1.93 13.82 30.87
CA LEU A 410 -3.17 13.57 31.61
C LEU A 410 -3.44 12.07 31.85
N TYR A 411 -3.08 11.21 30.90
CA TYR A 411 -3.18 9.77 31.04
C TYR A 411 -2.17 9.24 32.07
N ALA A 412 -0.92 9.70 32.01
CA ALA A 412 0.18 9.24 32.85
C ALA A 412 0.17 9.82 34.28
N SER A 413 -0.44 11.00 34.50
CA SER A 413 -0.57 11.65 35.81
C SER A 413 -1.07 10.70 36.92
N GLU A 414 -0.53 10.82 38.13
CA GLU A 414 -1.09 10.14 39.32
C GLU A 414 -2.47 10.72 39.68
N ASN A 415 -2.63 12.04 39.58
CA ASN A 415 -3.89 12.73 39.86
C ASN A 415 -4.88 12.56 38.71
N LEU A 416 -6.15 12.33 39.05
CA LEU A 416 -7.28 12.25 38.13
C LEU A 416 -8.40 13.21 38.57
N GLU A 417 -8.53 14.34 37.87
CA GLU A 417 -9.50 15.40 38.20
C GLU A 417 -10.74 15.39 37.27
N GLN A 418 -10.60 14.90 36.04
CA GLN A 418 -11.62 14.90 35.00
C GLN A 418 -11.40 13.75 34.01
N ASP A 419 -12.42 13.42 33.20
CA ASP A 419 -12.27 12.47 32.09
C ASP A 419 -11.20 12.93 31.09
N LEU A 420 -10.56 11.97 30.42
CA LEU A 420 -9.60 12.29 29.36
C LEU A 420 -10.33 13.02 28.21
N PRO A 421 -9.90 14.24 27.78
CA PRO A 421 -10.69 15.03 26.83
C PRO A 421 -10.74 14.48 25.38
N GLY A 422 -9.93 13.48 25.07
CA GLY A 422 -9.82 12.81 23.78
C GLY A 422 -8.80 11.67 23.88
N HIS A 423 -8.86 10.71 22.95
CA HIS A 423 -8.17 9.42 23.10
C HIS A 423 -6.72 9.37 22.58
N LEU A 424 -6.28 10.36 21.79
CA LEU A 424 -4.98 10.31 21.10
C LEU A 424 -3.81 10.55 22.05
N LEU A 425 -3.05 9.50 22.35
CA LEU A 425 -1.85 9.55 23.18
C LEU A 425 -0.60 9.53 22.30
N ARG A 426 0.38 10.40 22.58
CA ARG A 426 1.72 10.24 21.98
C ARG A 426 2.27 8.86 22.33
N TYR A 427 2.80 8.13 21.35
CA TYR A 427 3.50 6.87 21.63
C TYR A 427 4.75 7.18 22.48
N PRO A 428 4.99 6.48 23.62
CA PRO A 428 5.89 6.96 24.70
C PRO A 428 7.40 6.82 24.43
N ILE A 429 7.83 7.29 23.25
CA ILE A 429 9.21 7.27 22.77
C ILE A 429 9.77 8.68 22.58
N ARG A 430 11.09 8.78 22.66
CA ARG A 430 11.90 9.94 22.32
C ARG A 430 12.78 9.59 21.12
N VAL A 431 12.81 10.47 20.13
CA VAL A 431 13.75 10.42 19.01
C VAL A 431 14.98 11.25 19.38
N ALA A 432 16.17 10.68 19.24
CA ALA A 432 17.44 11.38 19.44
C ALA A 432 17.85 12.18 18.19
N SER A 433 18.84 13.07 18.32
CA SER A 433 19.40 13.87 17.21
C SER A 433 20.10 13.05 16.10
N GLU A 434 20.27 11.75 16.31
CA GLU A 434 20.76 10.78 15.32
C GLU A 434 19.67 9.88 14.73
N GLY A 435 18.39 10.07 15.10
CA GLY A 435 17.27 9.22 14.72
C GLY A 435 17.03 8.02 15.64
N ASN A 436 17.99 7.68 16.52
CA ASN A 436 17.87 6.60 17.50
C ASN A 436 16.64 6.77 18.40
N VAL A 437 15.92 5.68 18.66
CA VAL A 437 14.66 5.70 19.42
C VAL A 437 14.90 5.19 20.84
N THR A 438 14.54 5.99 21.86
CA THR A 438 14.63 5.62 23.28
C THR A 438 13.27 5.75 23.96
N GLU A 439 13.16 5.24 25.18
CA GLU A 439 12.07 5.55 26.13
C GLU A 439 12.03 7.07 26.44
N LEU A 440 10.88 7.57 26.92
CA LEU A 440 10.80 8.90 27.55
C LEU A 440 11.37 8.84 28.98
N PRO A 441 11.88 9.96 29.53
CA PRO A 441 12.31 10.02 30.92
C PRO A 441 11.14 9.67 31.87
N GLY A 442 11.35 8.66 32.72
CA GLY A 442 10.32 8.17 33.65
C GLY A 442 9.38 7.10 33.09
N THR A 443 9.41 6.79 31.79
CA THR A 443 8.52 5.78 31.16
C THR A 443 9.29 4.51 30.77
N GLU A 444 10.11 3.97 31.68
CA GLU A 444 10.78 2.68 31.43
C GLU A 444 9.75 1.55 31.23
N PHE A 445 8.63 1.64 31.95
CA PHE A 445 7.46 0.77 31.85
C PHE A 445 6.25 1.57 31.36
N PHE A 446 5.30 0.90 30.71
CA PHE A 446 3.98 1.50 30.48
C PHE A 446 3.29 1.70 31.84
N PRO A 447 2.50 2.79 32.03
CA PRO A 447 1.79 3.07 33.28
C PRO A 447 1.10 1.83 33.85
N ASP A 448 1.12 1.73 35.18
CA ASP A 448 0.53 0.64 35.98
C ASP A 448 1.07 -0.78 35.75
N THR A 449 1.89 -1.02 34.72
CA THR A 449 2.41 -2.35 34.39
C THR A 449 3.88 -2.57 34.74
N LYS A 450 4.31 -3.85 34.71
CA LYS A 450 5.74 -4.22 34.69
C LYS A 450 6.26 -4.52 33.27
N ALA A 451 5.52 -4.13 32.23
CA ALA A 451 5.91 -4.29 30.84
C ALA A 451 6.71 -3.06 30.36
N ARG A 452 7.94 -3.28 29.88
CA ARG A 452 8.82 -2.18 29.46
C ARG A 452 8.29 -1.50 28.18
N VAL A 453 8.45 -0.18 28.08
CA VAL A 453 8.22 0.56 26.83
C VAL A 453 9.25 0.17 25.77
N SER A 454 10.48 -0.15 26.17
CA SER A 454 11.42 -0.86 25.28
C SER A 454 11.93 -2.17 25.88
N TRP A 455 11.89 -3.23 25.06
CA TRP A 455 12.49 -4.57 25.23
C TRP A 455 11.82 -5.60 26.15
N CYS A 456 11.70 -6.82 25.61
CA CYS A 456 12.29 -8.01 26.23
C CYS A 456 12.81 -8.94 25.12
N GLN A 457 13.98 -9.56 25.31
CA GLN A 457 14.62 -10.42 24.30
C GLN A 457 14.18 -11.87 24.49
N ILE A 458 13.28 -12.37 23.63
CA ILE A 458 12.86 -13.79 23.67
C ILE A 458 13.87 -14.63 22.88
N SER A 459 14.47 -15.63 23.53
CA SER A 459 15.34 -16.60 22.87
C SER A 459 14.54 -17.57 22.00
N LEU A 460 14.95 -17.74 20.75
CA LEU A 460 14.22 -18.49 19.70
C LEU A 460 14.22 -20.03 19.87
N PHE A 461 14.45 -20.55 21.09
CA PHE A 461 14.59 -21.98 21.37
C PHE A 461 13.73 -22.43 22.57
N SER A 462 12.40 -22.33 22.42
CA SER A 462 11.44 -23.10 23.23
C SER A 462 10.23 -23.47 22.39
N SER A 463 9.89 -24.77 22.34
CA SER A 463 8.85 -25.33 21.48
C SER A 463 7.42 -25.12 21.97
N ASN A 464 7.22 -24.43 23.10
CA ASN A 464 5.92 -24.24 23.75
C ASN A 464 5.29 -22.86 23.44
N ALA A 465 4.94 -22.62 22.17
CA ALA A 465 4.31 -21.39 21.69
C ALA A 465 2.84 -21.16 22.17
N TYR A 466 2.39 -21.88 23.20
CA TYR A 466 1.00 -21.86 23.70
C TYR A 466 0.77 -20.95 24.92
N ASN A 467 1.83 -20.38 25.52
CA ASN A 467 1.76 -19.54 26.72
C ASN A 467 2.12 -18.05 26.47
N LEU A 468 1.78 -17.51 25.30
CA LEU A 468 1.83 -16.06 25.03
C LEU A 468 0.64 -15.31 25.67
N ARG A 469 0.48 -15.44 26.99
CA ARG A 469 -0.53 -14.75 27.81
C ARG A 469 0.08 -13.65 28.70
N GLY A 470 1.14 -13.00 28.23
CA GLY A 470 1.83 -11.91 28.93
C GLY A 470 1.72 -10.59 28.17
N SER A 471 0.91 -9.67 28.70
CA SER A 471 0.97 -8.21 28.47
C SER A 471 1.13 -7.75 27.01
N CYS A 472 0.04 -7.74 26.24
CA CYS A 472 0.05 -7.29 24.85
C CYS A 472 -0.03 -5.75 24.71
N LEU A 473 0.90 -5.04 25.34
CA LEU A 473 1.18 -3.60 25.11
C LEU A 473 1.91 -3.36 23.77
N VAL A 474 1.69 -4.26 22.81
CA VAL A 474 2.43 -4.38 21.56
C VAL A 474 1.60 -3.75 20.45
N SER A 475 2.18 -2.76 19.76
CA SER A 475 1.68 -2.19 18.51
C SER A 475 0.20 -1.76 18.50
N LYS A 476 -0.03 -0.49 18.80
CA LYS A 476 -1.34 0.16 18.55
C LYS A 476 -1.01 1.50 17.89
N LEU A 477 -0.85 1.51 16.57
CA LEU A 477 -0.17 2.59 15.87
C LEU A 477 -1.12 3.42 15.01
N LEU A 478 -1.27 4.68 15.40
CA LEU A 478 -1.68 5.75 14.49
C LEU A 478 -0.39 6.35 13.88
N LEU A 479 -0.26 6.29 12.56
CA LEU A 479 0.83 6.95 11.84
C LEU A 479 0.31 8.14 11.06
N LEU A 480 0.97 9.28 11.24
CA LEU A 480 0.83 10.41 10.33
C LEU A 480 2.19 10.72 9.69
N THR A 481 2.23 10.64 8.36
CA THR A 481 3.37 11.07 7.54
C THR A 481 2.99 12.32 6.76
N TRP A 482 3.80 13.36 6.85
CA TRP A 482 3.44 14.70 6.38
C TRP A 482 4.35 15.15 5.24
N VAL A 483 3.78 15.76 4.20
CA VAL A 483 4.49 15.97 2.94
C VAL A 483 4.29 17.39 2.39
N LYS A 484 5.01 18.37 2.97
CA LYS A 484 5.18 19.69 2.33
C LYS A 484 6.39 20.52 2.78
N LEU A 485 7.59 20.20 2.31
CA LEU A 485 8.66 21.23 2.21
C LEU A 485 8.46 22.12 0.97
N GLY A 486 8.62 23.43 1.16
CA GLY A 486 8.08 24.48 0.28
C GLY A 486 8.83 24.77 -1.03
N ALA A 487 9.14 23.76 -1.84
CA ALA A 487 10.00 23.85 -3.04
C ALA A 487 9.39 24.61 -4.26
N ARG A 488 8.71 25.75 -4.05
CA ARG A 488 8.07 26.59 -5.09
C ARG A 488 9.02 27.04 -6.20
N ARG A 489 10.35 27.08 -5.99
CA ARG A 489 11.35 27.37 -7.03
C ARG A 489 11.74 26.14 -7.85
N ALA A 490 11.95 24.99 -7.23
CA ALA A 490 12.38 23.76 -7.91
C ALA A 490 11.32 23.24 -8.90
N PHE A 491 10.02 23.35 -8.57
CA PHE A 491 8.93 22.91 -9.45
C PHE A 491 8.96 23.59 -10.83
N TRP A 492 9.26 24.90 -10.90
CA TRP A 492 9.37 25.61 -12.18
C TRP A 492 10.59 25.18 -12.99
N ALA A 493 11.74 24.95 -12.33
CA ALA A 493 12.93 24.42 -12.97
C ALA A 493 12.68 23.01 -13.54
N LEU A 494 12.11 22.10 -12.73
CA LEU A 494 11.79 20.73 -13.13
C LEU A 494 10.75 20.70 -14.27
N LYS A 495 9.72 21.53 -14.22
CA LYS A 495 8.71 21.68 -15.30
C LYS A 495 9.31 22.23 -16.59
N GLY A 496 10.37 23.06 -16.49
CA GLY A 496 11.20 23.48 -17.63
C GLY A 496 12.05 22.33 -18.19
N ILE A 497 12.74 21.58 -17.32
CA ILE A 497 13.60 20.44 -17.70
C ILE A 497 12.79 19.32 -18.36
N ILE A 498 11.63 18.95 -17.81
CA ILE A 498 10.74 17.92 -18.39
C ILE A 498 10.26 18.35 -19.78
N ARG A 499 9.88 19.63 -19.97
CA ARG A 499 9.53 20.17 -21.29
C ARG A 499 10.70 20.10 -22.27
N LEU A 500 11.91 20.46 -21.83
CA LEU A 500 13.11 20.40 -22.66
C LEU A 500 13.47 18.94 -23.04
N GLN A 501 13.43 18.01 -22.09
CA GLN A 501 13.66 16.58 -22.32
C GLN A 501 12.63 15.98 -23.28
N ALA A 502 11.35 16.33 -23.15
CA ALA A 502 10.31 15.90 -24.09
C ALA A 502 10.56 16.44 -25.52
N LEU A 503 10.99 17.70 -25.64
CA LEU A 503 11.32 18.33 -26.93
C LEU A 503 12.55 17.68 -27.57
N VAL A 504 13.59 17.39 -26.79
CA VAL A 504 14.80 16.67 -27.23
C VAL A 504 14.48 15.23 -27.65
N ARG A 505 13.72 14.48 -26.84
CA ARG A 505 13.26 13.12 -27.19
C ARG A 505 12.42 13.13 -28.47
N GLY A 506 11.48 14.06 -28.60
CA GLY A 506 10.67 14.24 -29.81
C GLY A 506 11.50 14.59 -31.05
N HIS A 507 12.56 15.40 -30.90
CA HIS A 507 13.51 15.69 -31.99
C HIS A 507 14.33 14.44 -32.37
N LEU A 508 14.79 13.65 -31.38
CA LEU A 508 15.55 12.42 -31.61
C LEU A 508 14.70 11.38 -32.36
N VAL A 509 13.47 11.14 -31.90
CA VAL A 509 12.50 10.24 -32.55
C VAL A 509 12.19 10.72 -33.97
N ARG A 510 11.98 12.02 -34.21
CA ARG A 510 11.79 12.56 -35.57
C ARG A 510 13.01 12.32 -36.47
N ARG A 511 14.25 12.49 -35.98
CA ARG A 511 15.46 12.15 -36.75
C ARG A 511 15.53 10.66 -37.07
N GLN A 512 15.15 9.79 -36.12
CA GLN A 512 15.18 8.35 -36.29
C GLN A 512 14.09 7.86 -37.25
N VAL A 513 12.87 8.40 -37.19
CA VAL A 513 11.80 8.16 -38.16
C VAL A 513 12.20 8.62 -39.57
N VAL A 514 12.83 9.80 -39.72
CA VAL A 514 13.34 10.28 -41.02
C VAL A 514 14.47 9.39 -41.56
N ALA A 515 15.33 8.84 -40.69
CA ALA A 515 16.33 7.86 -41.09
C ALA A 515 15.69 6.55 -41.56
N THR A 516 14.79 5.96 -40.77
CA THR A 516 14.04 4.74 -41.13
C THR A 516 13.26 4.92 -42.43
N LEU A 517 12.56 6.05 -42.61
CA LEU A 517 11.82 6.36 -43.83
C LEU A 517 12.75 6.44 -45.05
N ARG A 518 13.94 7.02 -44.92
CA ARG A 518 14.95 7.04 -46.00
C ARG A 518 15.50 5.66 -46.32
N CYS A 519 15.76 4.82 -45.31
CA CYS A 519 16.16 3.43 -45.49
C CYS A 519 15.07 2.62 -46.20
N MET A 520 13.81 2.74 -45.78
CA MET A 520 12.65 2.11 -46.45
C MET A 520 12.53 2.58 -47.91
N HIS A 521 12.66 3.88 -48.18
CA HIS A 521 12.61 4.42 -49.54
C HIS A 521 13.74 3.89 -50.44
N ALA A 522 14.94 3.67 -49.87
CA ALA A 522 16.05 3.03 -50.58
C ALA A 522 15.81 1.54 -50.83
N ILE A 523 15.24 0.81 -49.86
CA ILE A 523 14.86 -0.60 -50.01
C ILE A 523 13.78 -0.77 -51.08
N VAL A 524 12.73 0.06 -51.08
CA VAL A 524 11.68 0.02 -52.11
C VAL A 524 12.25 0.27 -53.51
N LYS A 525 13.09 1.30 -53.69
CA LYS A 525 13.76 1.54 -54.99
C LYS A 525 14.71 0.42 -55.40
N PHE A 526 15.39 -0.22 -54.46
CA PHE A 526 16.19 -1.41 -54.74
C PHE A 526 15.32 -2.59 -55.17
N GLN A 527 14.17 -2.82 -54.51
CA GLN A 527 13.19 -3.84 -54.89
C GLN A 527 12.56 -3.57 -56.27
N GLU A 528 12.31 -2.31 -56.64
CA GLU A 528 11.89 -1.94 -58.00
C GLU A 528 12.97 -2.24 -59.04
N ILE A 529 14.24 -1.93 -58.75
CA ILE A 529 15.37 -2.23 -59.64
C ILE A 529 15.55 -3.75 -59.78
N VAL A 530 15.41 -4.52 -58.70
CA VAL A 530 15.47 -6.00 -58.72
C VAL A 530 14.28 -6.60 -59.46
N ARG A 531 13.04 -6.17 -59.20
CA ARG A 531 11.85 -6.59 -59.96
C ARG A 531 11.99 -6.26 -61.44
N GLY A 532 12.41 -5.04 -61.77
CA GLY A 532 12.69 -4.60 -63.13
C GLY A 532 13.87 -5.32 -63.78
N ARG A 533 14.81 -5.91 -63.03
CA ARG A 533 15.82 -6.84 -63.56
C ARG A 533 15.21 -8.21 -63.81
N ASN A 534 14.47 -8.75 -62.85
CA ASN A 534 13.87 -10.07 -62.94
C ASN A 534 12.85 -10.16 -64.09
N VAL A 535 12.04 -9.12 -64.33
CA VAL A 535 11.14 -9.04 -65.50
C VAL A 535 11.90 -9.01 -66.84
N ARG A 536 13.13 -8.48 -66.87
CA ARG A 536 14.03 -8.51 -68.04
C ARG A 536 14.86 -9.80 -68.15
N LEU A 537 14.73 -10.73 -67.20
CA LEU A 537 15.43 -12.02 -67.16
C LEU A 537 14.48 -13.22 -67.19
N SER A 538 13.21 -13.04 -66.81
CA SER A 538 12.13 -13.99 -67.04
C SER A 538 11.79 -14.01 -68.53
N GLY A 539 11.95 -15.17 -69.17
CA GLY A 539 11.83 -15.35 -70.61
C GLY A 539 10.41 -15.26 -71.16
N ASN A 540 9.82 -14.06 -71.17
CA ASN A 540 8.60 -13.72 -71.91
C ASN A 540 8.70 -12.33 -72.59
N GLY A 541 9.93 -11.84 -72.80
CA GLY A 541 10.22 -10.61 -73.55
C GLY A 541 10.38 -10.82 -75.07
N SER A 542 9.80 -11.88 -75.62
CA SER A 542 9.97 -12.32 -77.03
C SER A 542 8.88 -11.82 -77.99
N VAL A 543 8.31 -10.65 -77.70
CA VAL A 543 7.51 -9.85 -78.65
C VAL A 543 7.94 -8.39 -78.49
N LEU A 544 7.91 -7.59 -79.57
CA LEU A 544 8.41 -6.20 -79.66
C LEU A 544 9.94 -6.03 -79.68
N GLN A 545 10.64 -6.84 -80.49
CA GLN A 545 11.95 -6.45 -81.05
C GLN A 545 11.95 -6.33 -82.60
N GLU A 546 10.79 -6.03 -83.19
CA GLU A 546 10.70 -5.51 -84.56
C GLU A 546 9.94 -4.17 -84.55
N ASN A 547 10.69 -3.07 -84.69
CA ASN A 547 10.35 -1.83 -85.43
C ASN A 547 11.35 -0.70 -85.11
N THR A 548 12.59 -0.84 -85.58
CA THR A 548 13.63 0.19 -85.42
C THR A 548 13.52 1.26 -86.51
N ALA A 549 12.53 2.16 -86.41
CA ALA A 549 12.21 3.15 -87.46
C ALA A 549 12.15 4.61 -86.98
N GLY A 550 13.23 5.07 -86.32
CA GLY A 550 13.69 6.46 -86.36
C GLY A 550 12.95 7.54 -85.54
N ARG A 551 13.65 8.13 -84.56
CA ARG A 551 13.90 9.59 -84.53
C ARG A 551 15.09 9.98 -83.63
N LYS A 552 15.65 11.13 -83.98
CA LYS A 552 16.84 11.86 -83.49
C LYS A 552 17.25 11.72 -82.01
N LYS A 553 18.58 11.72 -81.81
CA LYS A 553 19.40 12.62 -80.94
C LYS A 553 18.69 13.41 -79.81
N ASP A 554 19.28 13.60 -78.62
CA ASP A 554 20.72 13.83 -78.36
C ASP A 554 21.29 13.15 -77.09
N LYS A 555 22.62 13.05 -77.03
CA LYS A 555 23.37 12.75 -75.79
C LYS A 555 23.73 14.05 -75.06
N LYS A 556 23.50 14.12 -73.76
CA LYS A 556 24.32 14.93 -72.85
C LYS A 556 24.73 14.11 -71.63
N SER A 557 26.00 14.17 -71.26
CA SER A 557 26.52 13.47 -70.08
C SER A 557 26.02 14.16 -68.81
N ALA A 558 25.46 13.40 -67.88
CA ALA A 558 25.17 13.85 -66.52
C ALA A 558 26.06 13.04 -65.56
N ASP A 559 27.12 13.69 -65.10
CA ASP A 559 28.18 13.18 -64.23
C ASP A 559 27.69 12.19 -63.14
N LEU A 560 28.14 10.93 -63.22
CA LEU A 560 27.78 9.87 -62.29
C LEU A 560 28.59 9.85 -60.99
N LEU A 561 29.63 10.70 -60.86
CA LEU A 561 30.53 10.73 -59.70
C LEU A 561 30.12 11.80 -58.67
N GLY A 562 29.60 12.94 -59.11
CA GLY A 562 29.23 14.07 -58.24
C GLY A 562 28.19 13.74 -57.15
N THR A 563 27.28 12.79 -57.37
CA THR A 563 26.23 12.40 -56.42
C THR A 563 26.72 11.48 -55.30
N SER A 564 27.84 10.76 -55.50
CA SER A 564 28.35 9.78 -54.52
C SER A 564 28.93 10.45 -53.27
N LEU A 565 29.74 11.50 -53.46
CA LEU A 565 30.51 12.12 -52.37
C LEU A 565 29.66 12.88 -51.34
N ARG A 566 28.43 13.28 -51.65
CA ARG A 566 27.58 14.04 -50.70
C ARG A 566 26.91 13.18 -49.63
N VAL A 567 26.93 11.85 -49.77
CA VAL A 567 26.39 10.92 -48.76
C VAL A 567 27.40 10.62 -47.63
N TRP A 568 28.70 10.75 -47.92
CA TRP A 568 29.79 10.23 -47.08
C TRP A 568 30.23 11.08 -45.87
N LYS A 569 29.55 12.18 -45.55
CA LYS A 569 29.94 13.09 -44.44
C LYS A 569 29.01 13.11 -43.22
N LEU A 570 27.99 12.25 -43.15
CA LEU A 570 27.03 12.23 -42.02
C LEU A 570 26.65 10.81 -41.55
N SER A 571 27.64 9.95 -41.28
CA SER A 571 27.46 8.77 -40.42
C SER A 571 28.77 8.41 -39.70
N THR A 572 28.80 8.55 -38.37
CA THR A 572 29.80 7.94 -37.49
C THR A 572 29.29 6.61 -36.89
N ASN A 573 28.28 6.00 -37.50
CA ASN A 573 27.63 4.81 -36.95
C ASN A 573 28.37 3.52 -37.40
N VAL A 574 28.92 2.80 -36.43
CA VAL A 574 29.79 1.61 -36.61
C VAL A 574 29.10 0.47 -37.38
N PHE A 575 27.76 0.42 -37.40
CA PHE A 575 27.03 -0.57 -38.19
C PHE A 575 27.16 -0.40 -39.70
N THR A 576 27.27 0.84 -40.21
CA THR A 576 27.36 1.08 -41.66
C THR A 576 28.70 0.61 -42.28
N THR A 577 29.74 0.41 -41.47
CA THR A 577 31.09 0.07 -41.96
C THR A 577 31.33 -1.42 -42.22
N LYS A 578 30.44 -2.33 -41.77
CA LYS A 578 30.64 -3.80 -41.89
C LYS A 578 29.98 -4.46 -43.11
N MET A 579 29.11 -3.76 -43.85
CA MET A 579 28.43 -4.33 -45.03
C MET A 579 29.30 -4.63 -46.28
N PRO A 580 30.47 -3.99 -46.54
CA PRO A 580 31.22 -4.24 -47.77
C PRO A 580 31.84 -5.64 -47.95
N CYS A 581 32.06 -6.41 -46.87
CA CYS A 581 32.93 -7.59 -46.88
C CYS A 581 32.36 -8.84 -47.56
N PHE A 582 31.14 -8.80 -48.12
CA PHE A 582 30.46 -9.96 -48.71
C PHE A 582 30.52 -10.04 -50.25
N VAL A 583 31.30 -9.20 -50.92
CA VAL A 583 31.36 -9.13 -52.41
C VAL A 583 32.74 -9.51 -52.96
N SER A 584 33.46 -10.45 -52.33
CA SER A 584 34.81 -10.86 -52.77
C SER A 584 35.20 -12.32 -52.47
N ARG A 585 34.28 -13.28 -52.62
CA ARG A 585 34.60 -14.72 -52.83
C ARG A 585 33.51 -15.44 -53.62
N GLY A 586 33.92 -16.49 -54.35
CA GLY A 586 33.05 -17.33 -55.18
C GLY A 586 32.26 -18.39 -54.39
N PRO A 587 31.48 -19.24 -55.09
CA PRO A 587 30.37 -19.99 -54.49
C PRO A 587 30.81 -21.19 -53.65
N ARG A 588 30.45 -21.17 -52.36
CA ARG A 588 30.14 -22.31 -51.46
C ARG A 588 29.38 -21.76 -50.24
N TYR A 589 28.81 -22.65 -49.43
CA TYR A 589 27.88 -22.37 -48.33
C TYR A 589 26.48 -21.91 -48.76
N TYR A 590 25.68 -22.90 -49.16
CA TYR A 590 24.28 -22.97 -48.72
C TYR A 590 24.21 -23.13 -47.18
N SER A 591 23.02 -22.93 -46.61
CA SER A 591 22.69 -22.90 -45.17
C SER A 591 22.75 -21.50 -44.52
N ILE A 592 22.09 -21.37 -43.36
CA ILE A 592 21.85 -20.13 -42.59
C ILE A 592 20.97 -19.08 -43.31
N LEU A 593 19.87 -19.52 -43.92
CA LEU A 593 18.70 -18.65 -44.22
C LEU A 593 17.34 -19.35 -44.02
N SER A 594 17.31 -20.42 -43.21
CA SER A 594 16.12 -21.25 -42.96
C SER A 594 15.69 -21.29 -41.49
N TYR A 595 16.14 -20.34 -40.66
CA TYR A 595 16.01 -20.39 -39.19
C TYR A 595 15.50 -19.10 -38.54
N LEU A 596 14.88 -18.20 -39.32
CA LEU A 596 14.21 -16.98 -38.84
C LEU A 596 12.82 -16.83 -39.48
N ALA A 597 12.08 -17.95 -39.49
CA ALA A 597 10.70 -18.04 -39.98
C ALA A 597 9.87 -19.01 -39.11
N TYR A 598 10.17 -19.08 -37.81
CA TYR A 598 9.33 -19.65 -36.77
C TYR A 598 9.70 -18.99 -35.42
N ASN A 599 8.68 -18.41 -34.78
CA ASN A 599 8.68 -17.40 -33.68
C ASN A 599 8.61 -15.96 -34.18
#